data_AF-A0A7C7DVD1-F1
#
_entry.id   AF-A0A7C7DVD1-F1
#
_cell.length_a   1.000
_cell.length_b   1.000
_cell.length_c   1.000
_cell.angle_alpha   90.00
_cell.angle_beta   90.00
_cell.angle_gamma   90.00
#
_symmetry.space_group_name_H-M   'P 1'
#
loop_
_entity.id
_entity.type
_entity.pdbx_description
1 polymer ?
#
loop_
_entity_poly.entity_id
_entity_poly.type
_entity_poly.pdbx_seq_one_letter_code
_entity_poly.pdbx_strand_id
1 'polypeptide(L)'
;MPRLSAWFVRTALLYLGLGFTFGGLLLANKGVPLHPLTWRLLPAHIEFLLFGWTLQLVFGVAFWILPRWQTQRGDVRPAWVALLLVNTGIWLVVLTAWLNWPAWVLPGGRLLEAAAVIAFAVHAWPRIKPWMETTD
;
A
#
# COMPACT_ATOMS: atom_id res chain seq x y z
N MET A 1 1.00 6.87 -19.04
CA MET A 1 1.29 6.92 -17.59
C MET A 1 2.69 6.33 -17.35
N PRO A 2 3.50 6.85 -16.41
CA PRO A 2 4.80 6.27 -16.07
C PRO A 2 4.61 4.85 -15.51
N ARG A 3 5.55 3.95 -15.81
CA ARG A 3 5.46 2.52 -15.43
C ARG A 3 5.21 2.31 -13.94
N LEU A 4 5.83 3.15 -13.09
CA LEU A 4 5.67 3.06 -11.63
C LEU A 4 4.23 3.32 -11.16
N SER A 5 3.56 4.36 -11.68
CA SER A 5 2.15 4.62 -11.38
C SER A 5 1.26 3.46 -11.83
N ALA A 6 1.53 2.90 -13.02
CA ALA A 6 0.80 1.75 -13.50
C ALA A 6 1.00 0.51 -12.61
N TRP A 7 2.20 0.29 -12.06
CA TRP A 7 2.44 -0.77 -11.09
C TRP A 7 1.64 -0.56 -9.82
N PHE A 8 1.74 0.61 -9.17
CA PHE A 8 0.94 0.94 -7.98
C PHE A 8 -0.55 0.68 -8.19
N VAL A 9 -1.12 1.19 -9.28
CA VAL A 9 -2.55 1.03 -9.58
C VAL A 9 -2.89 -0.43 -9.84
N ARG A 10 -2.11 -1.16 -10.65
CA ARG A 10 -2.37 -2.59 -10.92
C ARG A 10 -2.35 -3.42 -9.64
N THR A 11 -1.34 -3.23 -8.81
CA THR A 11 -1.24 -3.91 -7.51
C THR A 11 -2.38 -3.54 -6.58
N ALA A 12 -2.81 -2.27 -6.58
CA ALA A 12 -3.96 -1.84 -5.80
C ALA A 12 -5.25 -2.55 -6.24
N LEU A 13 -5.52 -2.60 -7.55
CA LEU A 13 -6.67 -3.31 -8.11
C LEU A 13 -6.65 -4.81 -7.74
N LEU A 14 -5.48 -5.44 -7.75
CA LEU A 14 -5.32 -6.83 -7.30
C LEU A 14 -5.70 -6.99 -5.82
N TYR A 15 -5.21 -6.11 -4.95
CA TYR A 15 -5.57 -6.13 -3.53
C TYR A 15 -7.04 -5.82 -3.28
N LEU A 16 -7.69 -4.99 -4.09
CA LEU A 16 -9.15 -4.85 -4.02
C LEU A 16 -9.84 -6.14 -4.38
N GLY A 17 -9.46 -6.79 -5.47
CA GLY A 17 -10.07 -8.07 -5.85
C GLY A 17 -9.96 -9.09 -4.71
N LEU A 18 -8.80 -9.21 -4.09
CA LEU A 18 -8.57 -10.12 -2.95
C LEU A 18 -9.35 -9.68 -1.70
N GLY A 19 -9.22 -8.42 -1.29
CA GLY A 19 -9.88 -7.86 -0.12
C GLY A 19 -11.40 -7.93 -0.22
N PHE A 20 -11.97 -7.55 -1.36
CA PHE A 20 -13.39 -7.66 -1.64
C PHE A 20 -13.88 -9.11 -1.59
N THR A 21 -13.14 -10.04 -2.20
CA THR A 21 -13.45 -11.48 -2.15
C THR A 21 -13.49 -11.99 -0.72
N PHE A 22 -12.49 -11.65 0.10
CA PHE A 22 -12.44 -12.05 1.51
C PHE A 22 -13.57 -11.43 2.33
N GLY A 23 -13.91 -10.17 2.07
CA GLY A 23 -15.06 -9.49 2.69
C GLY A 23 -16.38 -10.16 2.34
N GLY A 24 -16.57 -10.54 1.08
CA GLY A 24 -17.73 -11.29 0.62
C GLY A 24 -17.86 -12.65 1.31
N LEU A 25 -16.75 -13.40 1.44
CA LEU A 25 -16.73 -14.67 2.17
C LEU A 25 -17.04 -14.50 3.67
N LEU A 26 -16.52 -13.46 4.30
CA LEU A 26 -16.80 -13.14 5.71
C LEU A 26 -18.28 -12.81 5.93
N LEU A 27 -18.88 -12.00 5.03
CA LEU A 27 -20.29 -11.67 5.07
C LEU A 27 -21.17 -12.89 4.80
N ALA A 28 -20.82 -13.72 3.82
CA ALA A 28 -21.52 -14.97 3.54
C ALA A 28 -21.50 -15.90 4.76
N ASN A 29 -20.33 -16.08 5.40
CA ASN A 29 -20.18 -16.88 6.62
C ASN A 29 -20.97 -16.31 7.82
N LYS A 30 -21.22 -15.01 7.84
CA LYS A 30 -22.05 -14.37 8.87
C LYS A 30 -23.54 -14.62 8.65
N GLY A 31 -23.99 -14.71 7.40
CA GLY A 31 -25.37 -15.02 7.04
C GLY A 31 -25.70 -16.51 7.16
N VAL A 32 -24.84 -17.35 6.61
CA VAL A 32 -24.91 -18.82 6.71
C VAL A 32 -23.53 -19.32 7.14
N PRO A 33 -23.38 -19.92 8.33
CA PRO A 33 -22.09 -20.41 8.81
C PRO A 33 -21.48 -21.41 7.82
N LEU A 34 -20.36 -21.02 7.19
CA LEU A 34 -19.61 -21.85 6.25
C LEU A 34 -18.56 -22.67 7.01
N HIS A 35 -17.66 -21.99 7.73
CA HIS A 35 -16.60 -22.63 8.52
C HIS A 35 -15.99 -21.66 9.55
N PRO A 36 -15.65 -22.11 10.79
CA PRO A 36 -15.08 -21.23 11.81
C PRO A 36 -13.77 -20.54 11.40
N LEU A 37 -12.93 -21.23 10.62
CA LEU A 37 -11.65 -20.68 10.14
C LEU A 37 -11.81 -19.47 9.20
N THR A 38 -12.99 -19.23 8.62
CA THR A 38 -13.23 -18.08 7.74
C THR A 38 -12.94 -16.75 8.44
N TRP A 39 -13.10 -16.67 9.76
CA TRP A 39 -12.75 -15.48 10.54
C TRP A 39 -11.26 -15.14 10.54
N ARG A 40 -10.37 -16.08 10.21
CA ARG A 40 -8.93 -15.80 10.01
C ARG A 40 -8.65 -14.94 8.77
N LEU A 41 -9.62 -14.81 7.86
CA LEU A 41 -9.52 -13.89 6.71
C LEU A 41 -9.76 -12.44 7.11
N LEU A 42 -10.31 -12.15 8.30
CA LEU A 42 -10.65 -10.78 8.70
C LEU A 42 -9.44 -9.84 8.74
N PRO A 43 -8.29 -10.20 9.37
CA PRO A 43 -7.09 -9.37 9.31
C PRO A 43 -6.62 -9.13 7.87
N ALA A 44 -6.64 -10.18 7.03
CA ALA A 44 -6.21 -10.08 5.63
C ALA A 44 -7.12 -9.16 4.81
N HIS A 45 -8.43 -9.24 5.00
CA HIS A 45 -9.42 -8.37 4.38
C HIS A 45 -9.15 -6.89 4.70
N ILE A 46 -8.96 -6.57 5.99
CA ILE A 46 -8.70 -5.22 6.45
C ILE A 46 -7.39 -4.69 5.85
N GLU A 47 -6.33 -5.49 5.92
CA GLU A 47 -4.99 -5.12 5.44
C GLU A 47 -4.99 -4.85 3.93
N PHE A 48 -5.60 -5.75 3.15
CA PHE A 48 -5.69 -5.62 1.71
C PHE A 48 -6.53 -4.41 1.29
N LEU A 49 -7.62 -4.08 1.98
CA LEU A 49 -8.43 -2.92 1.60
C LEU A 49 -7.81 -1.58 2.01
N LEU A 50 -7.21 -1.49 3.20
CA LEU A 50 -6.64 -0.23 3.70
C LEU A 50 -5.29 0.07 3.06
N PHE A 51 -4.33 -0.85 3.16
CA PHE A 51 -2.96 -0.61 2.72
C PHE A 51 -2.76 -1.07 1.28
N GLY A 52 -3.22 -2.27 0.94
CA GLY A 52 -3.04 -2.84 -0.39
C GLY A 52 -3.82 -2.12 -1.48
N TRP A 53 -5.08 -1.76 -1.24
CA TRP A 53 -5.91 -1.02 -2.18
C TRP A 53 -5.81 0.48 -1.97
N THR A 54 -6.29 0.99 -0.83
CA THR A 54 -6.53 2.44 -0.67
C THR A 54 -5.23 3.23 -0.69
N LEU A 55 -4.29 2.91 0.20
CA LEU A 55 -3.01 3.62 0.29
C LEU A 55 -2.18 3.47 -1.00
N GLN A 56 -2.12 2.27 -1.56
CA GLN A 56 -1.35 1.99 -2.77
C GLN A 56 -1.94 2.69 -4.00
N LEU A 57 -3.27 2.80 -4.11
CA LEU A 57 -3.95 3.60 -5.13
C LEU A 57 -3.62 5.09 -4.96
N VAL A 58 -3.67 5.60 -3.72
CA VAL A 58 -3.29 6.98 -3.41
C VAL A 58 -1.86 7.26 -3.86
N PHE A 59 -0.90 6.38 -3.58
CA PHE A 59 0.48 6.53 -4.08
C PHE A 59 0.56 6.53 -5.60
N GLY A 60 -0.13 5.61 -6.26
CA GLY A 60 -0.15 5.51 -7.72
C GLY A 60 -0.70 6.76 -8.41
N VAL A 61 -1.80 7.30 -7.88
CA VAL A 61 -2.46 8.51 -8.39
C VAL A 61 -1.64 9.76 -8.04
N ALA A 62 -1.19 9.90 -6.78
CA ALA A 62 -0.35 11.01 -6.34
C ALA A 62 0.93 11.12 -7.17
N PHE A 63 1.61 10.01 -7.42
CA PHE A 63 2.80 10.00 -8.27
C PHE A 63 2.54 10.55 -9.68
N TRP A 64 1.33 10.31 -10.22
CA TRP A 64 0.94 10.76 -11.55
C TRP A 64 0.48 12.23 -11.59
N ILE A 65 -0.37 12.64 -10.65
CA ILE A 65 -1.05 13.95 -10.65
C ILE A 65 -0.17 15.08 -10.09
N LEU A 66 0.77 14.78 -9.19
CA LEU A 66 1.63 15.81 -8.59
C LEU A 66 2.43 16.58 -9.66
N PRO A 67 2.67 17.89 -9.46
CA PRO A 67 3.36 18.77 -10.41
C PRO A 67 4.67 18.20 -10.96
N ARG A 68 5.01 18.63 -12.19
CA ARG A 68 6.23 18.29 -12.91
C ARG A 68 7.03 19.57 -13.14
N TRP A 69 8.06 19.83 -12.35
CA TRP A 69 8.91 21.02 -12.48
C TRP A 69 10.26 20.71 -13.09
N GLN A 70 10.65 21.48 -14.11
CA GLN A 70 11.93 21.60 -14.82
C GLN A 70 12.66 20.32 -15.28
N THR A 71 12.61 19.20 -14.54
CA THR A 71 13.05 17.87 -14.96
C THR A 71 12.02 16.82 -14.53
N GLN A 72 11.84 15.79 -15.36
CA GLN A 72 10.77 14.81 -15.21
C GLN A 72 10.76 14.14 -13.83
N ARG A 73 9.73 14.42 -13.01
CA ARG A 73 9.36 13.72 -11.75
C ARG A 73 10.42 13.58 -10.64
N GLY A 74 11.65 14.09 -10.82
CA GLY A 74 12.75 13.94 -9.86
C GLY A 74 13.22 12.48 -9.72
N ASP A 75 13.96 12.17 -8.64
CA ASP A 75 14.40 10.81 -8.35
C ASP A 75 13.20 9.91 -7.99
N VAL A 76 12.98 8.87 -8.80
CA VAL A 76 11.88 7.91 -8.63
C VAL A 76 12.25 6.72 -7.74
N ARG A 77 13.51 6.58 -7.33
CA ARG A 77 13.99 5.47 -6.48
C ARG A 77 13.22 5.37 -5.16
N PRO A 78 12.95 6.45 -4.40
CA PRO A 78 12.22 6.32 -3.13
C PRO A 78 10.76 5.87 -3.34
N ALA A 79 10.15 6.22 -4.48
CA ALA A 79 8.81 5.76 -4.82
C ALA A 79 8.78 4.27 -5.21
N TRP A 80 9.83 3.75 -5.84
CA TRP A 80 10.00 2.30 -6.05
C TRP A 80 10.22 1.56 -4.72
N VAL A 81 11.03 2.11 -3.83
CA VAL A 81 11.24 1.56 -2.48
C VAL A 81 9.93 1.53 -1.71
N ALA A 82 9.12 2.59 -1.77
CA ALA A 82 7.79 2.62 -1.15
C ALA A 82 6.88 1.49 -1.67
N LEU A 83 6.90 1.22 -2.99
CA LEU A 83 6.15 0.09 -3.56
C LEU A 83 6.62 -1.23 -2.95
N LEU A 84 7.93 -1.50 -2.90
CA LEU A 84 8.44 -2.75 -2.36
C LEU A 84 8.13 -2.90 -0.85
N LEU A 85 8.34 -1.83 -0.08
CA LEU A 85 8.12 -1.83 1.36
C LEU A 85 6.65 -2.07 1.71
N VAL A 86 5.71 -1.40 1.03
CA VAL A 86 4.28 -1.56 1.35
C VAL A 86 3.79 -2.98 1.05
N ASN A 87 4.16 -3.55 -0.11
CA ASN A 87 3.75 -4.92 -0.45
C ASN A 87 4.38 -5.94 0.51
N THR A 88 5.65 -5.75 0.87
CA THR A 88 6.35 -6.63 1.81
C THR A 88 5.71 -6.55 3.20
N GLY A 89 5.43 -5.34 3.70
CA GLY A 89 4.78 -5.12 4.99
C GLY A 89 3.40 -5.79 5.06
N ILE A 90 2.56 -5.58 4.04
CA ILE A 90 1.24 -6.21 3.94
C ILE A 90 1.35 -7.73 4.05
N TRP A 91 2.24 -8.36 3.28
CA TRP A 91 2.36 -9.82 3.32
C TRP A 91 2.90 -10.33 4.65
N LEU A 92 3.84 -9.62 5.29
CA LEU A 92 4.28 -9.98 6.64
C LEU A 92 3.14 -9.90 7.66
N VAL A 93 2.36 -8.82 7.65
CA VAL A 93 1.21 -8.66 8.55
C VAL A 93 0.16 -9.75 8.29
N VAL A 94 -0.24 -9.96 7.04
CA VAL A 94 -1.26 -10.95 6.69
C VAL A 94 -0.82 -12.36 7.08
N LEU A 95 0.40 -12.76 6.77
CA LEU A 95 0.87 -14.12 7.02
C LEU A 95 0.99 -14.45 8.52
N THR A 96 1.19 -13.46 9.40
CA THR A 96 1.21 -13.70 10.86
C THR A 96 -0.13 -14.21 11.41
N ALA A 97 -1.26 -13.95 10.74
CA ALA A 97 -2.56 -14.48 11.14
C ALA A 97 -2.75 -15.98 10.76
N TRP A 98 -1.92 -16.50 9.85
CA TRP A 98 -2.03 -17.86 9.32
C TRP A 98 -0.88 -18.76 9.77
N LEU A 99 0.30 -18.17 9.94
CA LEU A 99 1.53 -18.85 10.32
C LEU A 99 1.88 -18.48 11.75
N ASN A 100 2.33 -19.46 12.52
CA ASN A 100 2.77 -19.25 13.91
C ASN A 100 4.18 -18.64 13.94
N TRP A 101 4.32 -17.45 13.35
CA TRP A 101 5.58 -16.72 13.26
C TRP A 101 5.95 -16.05 14.58
N PRO A 102 7.24 -15.73 14.78
CA PRO A 102 7.67 -14.98 15.96
C PRO A 102 6.92 -13.65 16.10
N ALA A 103 6.64 -13.25 17.35
CA ALA A 103 5.86 -12.05 17.67
C ALA A 103 6.45 -10.75 17.11
N TRP A 104 7.74 -10.71 16.79
CA TRP A 104 8.41 -9.54 16.20
C TRP A 104 8.10 -9.32 14.72
N VAL A 105 7.54 -10.31 14.01
CA VAL A 105 7.27 -10.19 12.57
C VAL A 105 6.12 -9.21 12.29
N LEU A 106 5.07 -9.23 13.12
CA LEU A 106 3.95 -8.31 13.00
C LEU A 106 4.37 -6.83 13.13
N PRO A 107 5.04 -6.39 14.20
CA PRO A 107 5.53 -5.02 14.28
C PRO A 107 6.58 -4.72 13.19
N GLY A 108 7.38 -5.70 12.78
CA GLY A 108 8.28 -5.57 11.62
C GLY A 108 7.53 -5.20 10.34
N GLY A 109 6.43 -5.88 10.01
CA GLY A 109 5.57 -5.56 8.86
C GLY A 109 4.99 -4.15 8.92
N ARG A 110 4.50 -3.74 10.10
CA ARG A 110 4.00 -2.37 10.33
C ARG A 110 5.08 -1.31 10.17
N LEU A 111 6.30 -1.58 10.62
CA LEU A 111 7.44 -0.68 10.41
C LEU A 111 7.79 -0.55 8.92
N LEU A 112 7.66 -1.61 8.13
CA LEU A 112 7.85 -1.52 6.68
C LEU A 112 6.76 -0.67 6.01
N GLU A 113 5.50 -0.83 6.40
CA GLU A 113 4.41 0.03 5.91
C GLU A 113 4.65 1.50 6.26
N ALA A 114 5.05 1.79 7.50
CA ALA A 114 5.39 3.15 7.92
C ALA A 114 6.58 3.70 7.13
N ALA A 115 7.63 2.90 6.94
CA ALA A 115 8.78 3.27 6.12
C ALA A 115 8.40 3.52 4.65
N ALA A 116 7.43 2.79 4.11
CA ALA A 116 6.91 3.01 2.77
C ALA A 116 6.26 4.40 2.63
N VAL A 117 5.44 4.79 3.61
CA VAL A 117 4.81 6.13 3.67
C VAL A 117 5.89 7.21 3.72
N ILE A 118 6.90 7.06 4.58
CA ILE A 118 8.01 8.01 4.70
C ILE A 118 8.78 8.11 3.38
N ALA A 119 9.14 6.97 2.77
CA ALA A 119 9.87 6.94 1.50
C ALA A 119 9.08 7.62 0.37
N PHE A 120 7.76 7.41 0.31
CA PHE A 120 6.90 8.08 -0.66
C PHE A 120 6.78 9.58 -0.37
N ALA A 121 6.64 9.98 0.89
CA ALA A 121 6.57 11.38 1.30
C ALA A 121 7.87 12.13 0.94
N VAL A 122 9.04 11.53 1.16
CA VAL A 122 10.34 12.10 0.75
C VAL A 122 10.40 12.34 -0.76
N HIS A 123 9.83 11.45 -1.58
CA HIS A 123 9.71 11.67 -3.03
C HIS A 123 8.67 12.75 -3.39
N ALA A 124 7.53 12.77 -2.71
CA ALA A 124 6.41 13.64 -3.05
C ALA A 124 6.58 15.08 -2.55
N TRP A 125 7.25 15.29 -1.43
CA TRP A 125 7.36 16.58 -0.75
C TRP A 125 8.03 17.68 -1.59
N PRO A 126 9.17 17.41 -2.28
CA PRO A 126 9.78 18.39 -3.18
C PRO A 126 8.91 18.74 -4.38
N ARG A 127 7.87 17.93 -4.68
CA ARG A 127 6.93 18.13 -5.80
C ARG A 127 5.68 18.93 -5.41
N ILE A 128 5.53 19.29 -4.13
CA ILE A 128 4.42 20.12 -3.63
C ILE A 128 4.91 21.54 -3.31
N LYS A 129 6.17 21.70 -2.89
CA LYS A 129 6.75 23.02 -2.60
C LYS A 129 6.96 23.82 -3.90
N PRO A 130 6.34 25.00 -4.04
CA PRO A 130 6.71 25.93 -5.12
C PRO A 130 8.19 26.27 -4.98
N TRP A 131 8.93 26.25 -6.09
CA TRP A 131 10.23 26.92 -6.11
C TRP A 131 9.97 28.39 -5.82
N MET A 132 10.41 28.89 -4.67
CA MET A 132 10.56 30.33 -4.50
C MET A 132 11.77 30.72 -5.35
N GLU A 133 11.53 31.37 -6.49
CA GLU A 133 12.59 32.13 -7.14
C GLU A 133 13.09 33.12 -6.09
N THR A 134 14.29 32.89 -5.57
CA THR A 134 15.05 33.94 -4.90
C THR A 134 15.35 34.97 -5.99
N THR A 135 14.51 35.99 -6.09
CA THR A 135 14.81 37.21 -6.83
C THR A 135 15.96 37.89 -6.08
N ASP A 136 17.19 37.63 -6.54
CA ASP A 136 18.36 38.46 -6.26
C ASP A 136 18.30 39.75 -7.11
#